data_AF-A0A8S1Q9F4-F1
#
_entry.id   AF-A0A8S1Q9F4-F1
#
_cell.length_a   1.000
_cell.length_b   1.000
_cell.length_c   1.000
_cell.angle_alpha   90.00
_cell.angle_beta   90.00
_cell.angle_gamma   90.00
#
_symmetry.space_group_name_H-M   'P 1'
#
loop_
_entity.id
_entity.type
_entity.pdbx_description
1 polymer ?
#
loop_
_entity_poly.entity_id
_entity_poly.type
_entity_poly.pdbx_seq_one_letter_code
_entity_poly.pdbx_strand_id
1 'polypeptide(L)'
;MYISLSSQNKTWWTHTSLVPTETHQKVQDVINGVGSFQNKATLISTYLSLEAVNRIPVAKKLAIYFKAAIVGATFFGSRIAAGSFYQRSIQSEVSKLLDGAPIWENKFDVPELDKKFFFIDDDNNFEPSLWHHGINSIEKPKVFYKHE
;
A
#
# COMPACT_ATOMS: atom_id res chain seq x y z
N MET A 1 -6.99 4.06 -5.09
CA MET A 1 -6.56 3.40 -3.83
C MET A 1 -6.26 4.46 -2.76
N TYR A 2 -6.77 4.29 -1.54
CA TYR A 2 -6.43 5.17 -0.42
C TYR A 2 -5.04 4.87 0.14
N ILE A 3 -4.29 5.92 0.46
CA ILE A 3 -2.93 5.81 1.02
C ILE A 3 -2.83 6.70 2.26
N SER A 4 -2.26 6.13 3.33
CA SER A 4 -1.89 6.86 4.53
C SER A 4 -0.45 7.35 4.42
N LEU A 5 -0.24 8.65 4.58
CA LEU A 5 1.07 9.31 4.57
C LEU A 5 1.39 9.82 5.97
N SER A 6 2.64 9.69 6.39
CA SER A 6 3.10 10.28 7.65
C SER A 6 3.94 11.53 7.33
N SER A 7 3.54 12.68 7.86
CA SER A 7 4.31 13.93 7.77
C SER A 7 4.03 14.80 8.98
N GLN A 8 5.08 15.44 9.52
CA GLN A 8 4.99 16.36 10.68
C GLN A 8 4.29 15.73 11.90
N ASN A 9 4.62 14.48 12.23
CA ASN A 9 4.01 13.70 13.32
C ASN A 9 2.48 13.51 13.21
N LYS A 10 1.90 13.71 12.03
CA LYS A 10 0.49 13.45 11.74
C LYS A 10 0.34 12.42 10.63
N THR A 11 -0.76 11.67 10.68
CA THR A 11 -1.20 10.80 9.60
C THR A 11 -2.16 11.57 8.71
N TRP A 12 -1.88 11.55 7.42
CA TRP A 12 -2.62 12.19 6.37
C TRP A 12 -3.14 11.13 5.40
N TRP A 13 -4.20 11.46 4.68
CA TRP A 13 -4.84 10.56 3.73
C TRP A 13 -4.89 11.20 2.36
N THR A 14 -4.63 10.40 1.33
CA THR A 14 -4.81 10.75 -0.08
C THR A 14 -5.35 9.56 -0.87
N HIS A 15 -5.66 9.78 -2.15
CA HIS A 15 -6.12 8.75 -3.07
C HIS A 15 -5.31 8.79 -4.35
N THR A 16 -4.94 7.60 -4.88
CA THR A 16 -4.13 7.51 -6.10
C THR A 16 -4.81 8.06 -7.36
N SER A 17 -6.12 8.31 -7.34
CA SER A 17 -6.81 8.99 -8.45
C SER A 17 -6.47 10.48 -8.54
N LEU A 18 -5.85 11.05 -7.50
CA LEU A 18 -5.55 12.48 -7.39
C LEU A 18 -4.14 12.83 -7.85
N VAL A 19 -3.41 11.84 -8.38
CA VAL A 19 -2.07 12.01 -8.95
C VAL A 19 -2.08 11.59 -10.41
N PRO A 20 -1.11 12.04 -11.22
CA PRO A 20 -1.00 11.64 -12.62
C PRO A 20 -0.95 10.12 -12.79
N THR A 21 -1.48 9.62 -13.92
CA THR A 21 -1.56 8.19 -14.22
C THR A 21 -0.21 7.48 -14.11
N GLU A 22 0.88 8.12 -14.53
CA GLU A 22 2.24 7.57 -14.40
C GLU A 22 2.64 7.33 -12.94
N THR A 23 2.33 8.29 -12.06
CA THR A 23 2.58 8.18 -10.62
C THR A 23 1.69 7.10 -10.01
N HIS A 24 0.42 7.04 -10.40
CA HIS A 24 -0.51 6.00 -9.97
C HIS A 24 0.04 4.61 -10.30
N GLN A 25 0.51 4.39 -11.54
CA GLN A 25 1.06 3.11 -11.97
C GLN A 25 2.31 2.74 -11.18
N LYS A 26 3.25 3.68 -10.99
CA LYS A 26 4.47 3.43 -10.19
C LYS A 26 4.15 3.03 -8.75
N VAL A 27 3.21 3.74 -8.11
CA VAL A 27 2.76 3.41 -6.75
C VAL A 27 2.12 2.02 -6.72
N GLN A 28 1.32 1.68 -7.72
CA GLN A 28 0.68 0.37 -7.82
C GLN A 28 1.71 -0.75 -8.03
N ASP A 29 2.71 -0.55 -8.87
CA ASP A 29 3.78 -1.53 -9.14
C ASP A 29 4.58 -1.84 -7.86
N VAL A 30 4.94 -0.81 -7.10
CA VAL A 30 5.66 -0.95 -5.83
C VAL A 30 4.80 -1.71 -4.81
N ILE A 31 3.51 -1.39 -4.69
CA ILE A 31 2.61 -2.08 -3.76
C ILE A 31 2.35 -3.53 -4.18
N ASN A 32 2.21 -3.80 -5.47
CA ASN A 32 2.03 -5.16 -6.00
C ASN A 32 3.26 -6.05 -5.76
N GLY A 33 4.45 -5.46 -5.55
CA GLY A 33 5.68 -6.16 -5.18
C GLY A 33 5.60 -6.95 -3.87
N VAL A 34 4.69 -6.57 -2.95
CA VAL A 34 4.50 -7.22 -1.64
C VAL A 34 4.28 -8.73 -1.78
N GLY A 35 3.40 -9.15 -2.69
CA GLY A 35 3.06 -10.57 -2.84
C GLY A 35 4.24 -11.41 -3.33
N SER A 36 5.02 -10.88 -4.28
CA SER A 36 6.22 -11.54 -4.80
C SER A 36 7.28 -11.69 -3.70
N PHE A 37 7.53 -10.63 -2.92
CA PHE A 37 8.48 -10.66 -1.82
C PHE A 37 8.05 -11.64 -0.72
N GLN A 38 6.78 -11.60 -0.31
CA GLN A 38 6.22 -12.52 0.67
C GLN A 38 6.40 -13.97 0.24
N ASN A 39 6.06 -14.30 -1.00
CA ASN A 39 6.17 -15.67 -1.50
C ASN A 39 7.63 -16.16 -1.51
N LYS A 40 8.57 -15.33 -1.95
CA LYS A 40 10.01 -15.66 -1.95
C LYS A 40 10.55 -15.85 -0.53
N ALA A 41 10.26 -14.93 0.39
CA ALA A 41 10.70 -15.02 1.78
C ALA A 41 10.10 -16.24 2.48
N THR A 42 8.82 -16.53 2.23
CA THR A 42 8.13 -17.70 2.77
C THR A 42 8.75 -18.99 2.26
N LEU A 43 9.04 -19.07 0.96
CA LEU A 43 9.69 -20.25 0.37
C LEU A 43 11.05 -20.53 1.01
N ILE A 44 11.91 -19.51 1.09
CA ILE A 44 13.28 -19.64 1.64
C ILE A 44 13.23 -20.03 3.11
N SER A 45 12.45 -19.32 3.93
CA SER A 45 12.36 -19.59 5.36
C SER A 45 11.76 -20.96 5.66
N THR A 46 10.73 -21.38 4.91
CA THR A 46 10.13 -22.71 5.04
C THR A 46 11.13 -23.78 4.64
N TYR A 47 11.87 -23.60 3.54
CA TYR A 47 12.93 -24.51 3.13
C TYR A 47 14.03 -24.65 4.21
N LEU A 48 14.51 -23.52 4.74
CA LEU A 48 15.50 -23.54 5.82
C LEU A 48 14.95 -24.21 7.08
N SER A 49 13.67 -24.03 7.40
CA SER A 49 13.04 -24.72 8.54
C SER A 49 12.96 -26.23 8.34
N LEU A 50 12.64 -26.68 7.11
CA LEU A 50 12.65 -28.10 6.75
C LEU A 50 14.05 -28.69 6.90
N GLU A 51 15.07 -27.96 6.45
CA GLU A 51 16.45 -28.38 6.61
C GLU A 51 16.86 -28.42 8.09
N ALA A 52 16.45 -27.43 8.88
CA ALA A 52 16.74 -27.39 10.31
C ALA A 52 16.13 -28.58 11.07
N VAL A 53 14.84 -28.88 10.86
CA VAL A 53 14.17 -29.98 11.58
C VAL A 53 14.67 -31.38 11.17
N ASN A 54 15.36 -31.49 10.04
CA ASN A 54 15.89 -32.76 9.52
C ASN A 54 17.40 -32.92 9.73
N ARG A 55 18.19 -31.84 9.71
CA ARG A 55 19.66 -31.89 9.83
C ARG A 55 20.19 -31.58 11.22
N ILE A 56 19.50 -30.77 12.02
CA ILE A 56 19.97 -30.43 13.37
C ILE A 56 19.74 -31.64 14.29
N PRO A 57 20.78 -32.19 14.95
CA PRO A 57 20.67 -33.43 15.73
C PRO A 57 19.58 -33.41 16.81
N VAL A 58 19.38 -32.26 17.46
CA VAL A 58 18.35 -32.08 18.49
C VAL A 58 16.95 -32.05 17.86
N ALA A 59 16.75 -31.25 16.82
CA ALA A 59 15.45 -31.11 16.15
C ALA A 59 15.03 -32.38 15.40
N LYS A 60 16.00 -33.14 14.87
CA LYS A 60 15.75 -34.41 14.17
C LYS A 60 15.10 -35.46 15.07
N LYS A 61 15.35 -35.43 16.37
CA LYS A 61 14.78 -36.36 17.36
C LYS A 61 13.34 -36.03 17.77
N LEU A 62 12.83 -34.86 17.39
CA LEU A 62 11.45 -34.47 17.68
C LEU A 62 10.46 -35.37 16.93
N ALA A 63 9.31 -35.61 17.56
CA ALA A 63 8.20 -36.28 16.90
C ALA A 63 7.68 -35.48 15.70
N ILE A 64 7.07 -36.16 14.73
CA ILE A 64 6.71 -35.57 13.44
C ILE A 64 5.77 -34.36 13.57
N TYR A 65 4.84 -34.38 14.53
CA TYR A 65 3.89 -33.29 14.77
C TYR A 65 4.60 -32.02 15.27
N PHE A 66 5.66 -32.13 16.09
CA PHE A 66 6.46 -30.97 16.49
C PHE A 66 7.26 -30.39 15.32
N LYS A 67 7.82 -31.25 14.45
CA LYS A 67 8.52 -30.80 13.24
C LYS A 67 7.58 -30.06 12.29
N ALA A 68 6.40 -30.64 12.04
CA ALA A 68 5.37 -30.03 11.22
C ALA A 68 4.91 -28.68 11.80
N ALA A 69 4.76 -28.59 13.13
CA ALA A 69 4.41 -27.34 13.81
C ALA A 69 5.49 -26.26 13.61
N ILE A 70 6.79 -26.60 13.73
CA ILE A 70 7.90 -25.65 13.50
C ILE A 70 7.86 -25.11 12.06
N VAL A 71 7.72 -26.02 11.08
CA VAL A 71 7.70 -25.62 9.66
C VAL A 71 6.46 -24.79 9.35
N GLY A 72 5.28 -25.21 9.83
CA GLY A 72 4.03 -24.47 9.67
C GLY A 72 4.08 -23.08 10.32
N ALA A 73 4.57 -22.99 11.56
CA ALA A 73 4.77 -21.71 12.24
C ALA A 73 5.73 -20.80 11.47
N THR A 74 6.81 -21.37 10.91
CA THR A 74 7.75 -20.61 10.07
C THR A 74 7.09 -20.10 8.80
N PHE A 75 6.29 -20.93 8.12
CA PHE A 75 5.56 -20.54 6.92
C PHE A 75 4.61 -19.36 7.19
N PHE A 76 3.77 -19.46 8.21
CA PHE A 76 2.83 -18.38 8.53
C PHE A 76 3.54 -17.13 9.06
N GLY A 77 4.51 -17.32 9.96
CA GLY A 77 5.27 -16.22 10.55
C GLY A 77 6.05 -15.43 9.50
N SER A 78 6.73 -16.11 8.58
CA SER A 78 7.48 -15.47 7.51
C SER A 78 6.58 -14.72 6.53
N ARG A 79 5.41 -15.26 6.17
CA ARG A 79 4.46 -14.58 5.28
C ARG A 79 3.99 -13.25 5.85
N ILE A 80 3.63 -13.22 7.14
CA ILE A 80 3.18 -12.02 7.85
C ILE A 80 4.33 -11.03 8.02
N ALA A 81 5.49 -11.51 8.49
CA ALA A 81 6.65 -10.68 8.76
C ALA A 81 7.22 -10.06 7.47
N ALA A 82 7.35 -10.85 6.40
CA ALA A 82 7.84 -10.37 5.11
C ALA A 82 6.92 -9.32 4.48
N GLY A 83 5.59 -9.48 4.62
CA GLY A 83 4.63 -8.48 4.14
C GLY A 83 4.78 -7.16 4.87
N SER A 84 4.78 -7.22 6.21
CA SER A 84 4.96 -6.04 7.06
C SER A 84 6.31 -5.36 6.81
N PHE A 85 7.38 -6.14 6.67
CA PHE A 85 8.72 -5.62 6.39
C PHE A 85 8.78 -4.91 5.05
N TYR A 86 8.26 -5.54 3.99
CA TYR A 86 8.27 -4.95 2.66
C TYR A 86 7.44 -3.67 2.59
N GLN A 87 6.23 -3.67 3.18
CA GLN A 87 5.38 -2.47 3.27
C GLN A 87 6.10 -1.30 3.96
N ARG A 88 6.83 -1.58 5.06
CA ARG A 88 7.65 -0.58 5.74
C ARG A 88 8.82 -0.11 4.86
N SER A 89 9.49 -1.02 4.15
CA SER A 89 10.64 -0.66 3.31
C SER A 89 10.25 0.21 2.11
N ILE A 90 9.06 0.00 1.54
CA ILE A 90 8.57 0.81 0.41
C ILE A 90 7.86 2.10 0.82
N GLN A 91 7.55 2.27 2.12
CA GLN A 91 6.75 3.40 2.59
C GLN A 91 7.36 4.75 2.20
N SER A 92 8.70 4.88 2.32
CA SER A 92 9.40 6.11 1.92
C SER A 92 9.33 6.35 0.40
N GLU A 93 9.49 5.30 -0.40
CA GLU A 93 9.40 5.38 -1.86
C GLU A 93 8.00 5.78 -2.33
N VAL A 94 6.96 5.19 -1.74
CA VAL A 94 5.56 5.55 -2.00
C VAL A 94 5.29 7.00 -1.61
N SER A 95 5.77 7.44 -0.44
CA SER A 95 5.66 8.83 0.00
C SER A 95 6.33 9.79 -0.98
N LYS A 96 7.54 9.46 -1.46
CA LYS A 96 8.26 10.26 -2.44
C LYS A 96 7.53 10.36 -3.78
N LEU A 97 6.93 9.27 -4.25
CA LEU A 97 6.14 9.28 -5.48
C LEU A 97 4.89 10.16 -5.36
N LEU A 98 4.35 10.30 -4.15
CA LEU A 98 3.16 11.09 -3.85
C LEU A 98 3.48 12.54 -3.43
N ASP A 99 4.72 12.99 -3.64
CA ASP A 99 5.09 14.39 -3.43
C ASP A 99 4.21 15.31 -4.32
N GLY A 100 3.64 16.34 -3.71
CA GLY A 100 2.66 17.22 -4.34
C GLY A 100 1.22 16.68 -4.41
N ALA A 101 0.92 15.50 -3.87
CA ALA A 101 -0.46 14.99 -3.82
C ALA A 101 -1.32 15.79 -2.81
N PRO A 102 -2.60 16.08 -3.10
CA PRO A 102 -3.49 16.70 -2.12
C PRO A 102 -3.77 15.76 -0.95
N ILE A 103 -3.79 16.28 0.28
CA ILE A 103 -3.97 15.50 1.51
C ILE A 103 -5.07 16.04 2.45
N TRP A 104 -5.68 15.11 3.18
CA TRP A 104 -6.73 15.34 4.18
C TRP A 104 -6.35 14.70 5.52
N GLU A 105 -6.89 15.23 6.62
CA GLU A 105 -6.70 14.67 7.96
C GLU A 105 -7.53 13.39 8.16
N ASN A 106 -8.72 13.34 7.57
CA ASN A 106 -9.62 12.21 7.66
C ASN A 106 -9.72 11.47 6.32
N LYS A 107 -9.72 10.14 6.38
CA LYS A 107 -9.85 9.28 5.20
C LYS A 107 -11.17 9.51 4.46
N PHE A 108 -12.24 9.79 5.20
CA PHE A 108 -13.59 9.93 4.65
C PHE A 108 -13.78 11.21 3.82
N ASP A 109 -12.92 12.21 4.04
CA ASP A 109 -12.97 13.49 3.31
C ASP A 109 -12.20 13.42 1.98
N VAL A 110 -11.49 12.32 1.72
CA VAL A 110 -10.65 12.16 0.54
C VAL A 110 -11.53 11.76 -0.67
N PRO A 111 -11.60 12.60 -1.72
CA PRO A 111 -12.39 12.30 -2.90
C PRO A 111 -11.72 11.25 -3.80
N GLU A 112 -12.54 10.38 -4.39
CA GLU A 112 -12.14 9.50 -5.49
C GLU A 112 -12.53 10.19 -6.81
N LEU A 113 -11.55 10.68 -7.56
CA LEU A 113 -11.78 11.51 -8.75
C LEU A 113 -12.56 10.76 -9.84
N ASP A 114 -12.31 9.45 -9.96
CA ASP A 114 -12.98 8.51 -10.86
C ASP A 114 -14.45 8.26 -10.50
N LYS A 115 -14.88 8.65 -9.30
CA LYS A 115 -16.27 8.51 -8.83
C LYS A 115 -17.00 9.85 -8.69
N LYS A 116 -16.32 10.97 -8.94
CA LYS A 116 -16.97 12.28 -8.89
C LYS A 116 -17.84 12.46 -10.12
N PHE A 117 -19.02 13.02 -9.90
CA PHE A 117 -19.88 13.47 -10.98
C PHE A 117 -19.18 14.63 -11.71
N PHE A 118 -19.21 14.59 -13.04
CA PHE A 118 -18.78 15.66 -13.92
C PHE A 118 -19.83 15.85 -15.01
N PHE A 119 -19.85 17.03 -15.61
CA PHE A 119 -20.66 17.31 -16.79
C PHE A 119 -19.74 17.79 -17.93
N ILE A 120 -20.27 17.76 -19.14
CA ILE A 120 -19.61 18.30 -20.31
C ILE A 120 -20.05 19.75 -20.44
N ASP A 121 -19.09 20.67 -20.33
CA ASP A 121 -19.33 22.10 -20.28
C ASP A 121 -19.42 22.69 -21.68
N ASP A 122 -20.60 23.12 -22.10
CA ASP A 122 -20.87 23.69 -23.41
C ASP A 122 -20.19 25.05 -23.62
N ASP A 123 -20.00 25.81 -22.55
CA ASP A 123 -19.28 27.09 -22.56
C ASP A 123 -17.76 26.92 -22.59
N ASN A 124 -17.25 25.73 -22.21
CA ASN A 124 -15.83 25.39 -22.23
C ASN A 124 -15.50 24.27 -23.23
N ASN A 125 -15.90 24.45 -24.49
CA ASN A 125 -15.56 23.56 -25.61
C ASN A 125 -15.89 22.07 -25.38
N PHE A 126 -16.94 21.78 -24.61
CA PHE A 126 -17.31 20.41 -24.22
C PHE A 126 -16.22 19.68 -23.43
N GLU A 127 -15.39 20.40 -22.68
CA GLU A 127 -14.45 19.80 -21.73
C GLU A 127 -15.19 19.27 -20.49
N PRO A 128 -14.72 18.16 -19.88
CA PRO A 128 -15.28 17.66 -18.65
C PRO A 128 -15.00 18.63 -17.49
N SER A 129 -16.05 19.05 -16.81
CA SER A 129 -15.99 19.98 -15.69
C SER A 129 -16.62 19.38 -14.43
N LEU A 130 -15.94 19.58 -13.29
CA LEU A 130 -16.47 19.24 -11.97
C LEU A 130 -17.36 20.37 -11.39
N TRP A 131 -17.34 21.55 -12.02
CA TRP A 131 -18.04 22.76 -11.57
C TRP A 131 -19.48 22.81 -12.03
N HIS A 132 -20.23 21.75 -11.73
CA HIS A 132 -21.61 21.63 -12.18
C HIS A 132 -22.54 22.61 -11.46
N HIS A 133 -23.64 23.02 -12.11
CA HIS A 133 -24.62 23.99 -11.59
C HIS A 133 -25.21 23.66 -10.21
N GLY A 134 -25.23 22.38 -9.82
CA GLY A 134 -25.64 21.94 -8.47
C GLY A 134 -24.57 22.06 -7.37
N ILE A 135 -23.38 22.59 -7.66
CA ILE A 135 -22.28 22.67 -6.68
C ILE A 135 -22.48 23.85 -5.75
N ASN A 136 -22.68 23.57 -4.45
CA ASN A 136 -22.88 24.60 -3.43
C ASN A 136 -21.63 24.82 -2.56
N SER A 137 -20.70 23.87 -2.55
CA SER A 137 -19.44 23.94 -1.79
C SER A 137 -18.43 22.93 -2.31
N ILE A 138 -17.14 23.19 -2.10
CA ILE A 138 -16.06 22.25 -2.45
C ILE A 138 -15.31 21.81 -1.20
N GLU A 139 -15.15 20.50 -1.07
CA GLU A 139 -14.19 19.90 -0.14
C GLU A 139 -12.78 20.19 -0.65
N LYS A 140 -12.12 21.16 -0.02
CA LYS A 140 -10.75 21.53 -0.35
C LYS A 140 -9.76 20.62 0.39
N PRO A 141 -8.63 20.25 -0.25
CA PRO A 141 -7.54 19.62 0.49
C PRO A 141 -7.02 20.57 1.56
N LYS A 142 -6.47 20.02 2.64
CA LYS A 142 -5.86 20.84 3.70
C LYS A 142 -4.59 21.51 3.18
N VAL A 143 -3.70 20.71 2.62
CA VAL A 143 -2.42 21.12 2.02
C VAL A 143 -2.02 20.11 0.94
N PHE A 144 -0.99 20.44 0.16
CA PHE A 144 -0.32 19.47 -0.69
C PHE A 144 0.80 18.80 0.10
N TYR A 145 0.93 17.48 -0.06
CA TYR A 145 1.96 16.69 0.59
C TYR A 145 3.33 17.16 0.12
N LYS A 146 4.26 17.28 1.07
CA LYS A 146 5.67 17.50 0.79
C LYS A 146 6.47 16.38 1.43
N HIS A 147 7.23 15.65 0.62
CA HIS A 147 8.16 14.66 1.13
C HIS A 147 9.38 15.35 1.75
N GLU A 148 9.76 14.94 2.96
CA GLU A 148 10.95 15.42 3.70
C GLU A 148 12.10 14.41 3.62
#